data_AF-A0A0R1WMQ5-F1
#
_entry.id   AF-A0A0R1WMQ5-F1
#
_cell.length_a   1.000
_cell.length_b   1.000
_cell.length_c   1.000
_cell.angle_alpha   90.00
_cell.angle_beta   90.00
_cell.angle_gamma   90.00
#
_symmetry.space_group_name_H-M   'P 1'
#
loop_
_entity.id
_entity.type
_entity.pdbx_description
1 polymer ?
#
loop_
_entity_poly.entity_id
_entity_poly.type
_entity_poly.pdbx_seq_one_letter_code
_entity_poly.pdbx_strand_id
1 'polypeptide(L)'
;MKFHQIFAIIRHEWSLNLKNGIFWNGVVVPLIFILLSLYHFKDDILNLSENGLLHVIYQILPLFTFYFCVFYTSVLANEVVNDKSSRISEIMLSIVDAKTQIVGKFLGVLTLLFAHITVYFVIISYVSGILGFNIIKVLVLGQQQYILLLIISMILTLISCLIWTVEIGVFVNDKEQTFLAIMPSLFLTGQATLLSWYLVLNSGGEVDLITHILFDIPACAPAIGSVIITTLVSNYNFTYFEAYLTETVQLVFLWLMLKRAIKNYRVGSISNNQRHVLFRNWFK
;
A
#
# COMPACT_ATOMS: atom_id res chain seq x y z
N MET A 1 -15.10 20.22 8.08
CA MET A 1 -15.69 19.14 7.23
C MET A 1 -16.87 18.55 7.98
N LYS A 2 -18.00 18.34 7.32
CA LYS A 2 -19.16 17.72 7.96
C LYS A 2 -18.95 16.20 8.00
N PHE A 3 -18.78 15.62 9.19
CA PHE A 3 -18.45 14.21 9.38
C PHE A 3 -19.45 13.25 8.71
N HIS A 4 -20.74 13.58 8.76
CA HIS A 4 -21.81 12.83 8.11
C HIS A 4 -21.63 12.69 6.59
N GLN A 5 -21.10 13.72 5.92
CA GLN A 5 -20.84 13.67 4.47
C GLN A 5 -19.70 12.70 4.14
N ILE A 6 -18.64 12.69 4.95
CA ILE A 6 -17.51 11.76 4.78
C ILE A 6 -18.00 10.32 4.95
N PHE A 7 -18.78 10.05 6.00
CA PHE A 7 -19.28 8.71 6.27
C PHE A 7 -20.21 8.19 5.16
N ALA A 8 -21.06 9.07 4.59
CA ALA A 8 -21.90 8.72 3.45
C ALA A 8 -21.06 8.32 2.22
N ILE A 9 -19.96 9.04 1.95
CA ILE A 9 -19.01 8.70 0.87
C ILE A 9 -18.33 7.36 1.15
N ILE A 10 -17.82 7.14 2.37
CA ILE A 10 -17.19 5.87 2.75
C ILE A 10 -18.15 4.69 2.53
N ARG A 11 -19.40 4.82 2.99
CA ARG A 11 -20.42 3.78 2.81
C ARG A 11 -20.75 3.53 1.34
N HIS A 12 -20.76 4.58 0.53
CA HIS A 12 -20.96 4.46 -0.90
C HIS A 12 -19.82 3.65 -1.55
N GLU A 13 -18.56 3.97 -1.26
CA GLU A 13 -17.41 3.25 -1.80
C GLU A 13 -17.40 1.77 -1.39
N TRP A 14 -17.76 1.47 -0.14
CA TRP A 14 -17.94 0.09 0.31
C TRP A 14 -19.00 -0.64 -0.48
N SER A 15 -20.20 -0.06 -0.63
CA SER A 15 -21.28 -0.71 -1.36
C SER A 15 -20.93 -0.89 -2.84
N LEU A 16 -20.17 0.02 -3.43
CA LEU A 16 -19.80 -0.04 -4.84
C LEU A 16 -18.80 -1.18 -5.09
N ASN A 17 -17.75 -1.26 -4.28
CA ASN A 17 -16.72 -2.29 -4.41
C ASN A 17 -17.21 -3.68 -3.99
N LEU A 18 -17.98 -3.81 -2.91
CA LEU A 18 -18.50 -5.11 -2.46
C LEU A 18 -19.53 -5.73 -3.41
N LYS A 19 -20.17 -4.94 -4.28
CA LYS A 19 -21.07 -5.47 -5.32
C LYS A 19 -20.33 -5.85 -6.60
N ASN A 20 -19.06 -5.44 -6.75
CA ASN A 20 -18.28 -5.69 -7.95
C ASN A 20 -17.69 -7.11 -7.91
N GLY A 21 -18.00 -7.94 -8.91
CA GLY A 21 -17.45 -9.29 -9.01
C GLY A 21 -15.93 -9.31 -9.19
N ILE A 22 -15.35 -8.29 -9.83
CA ILE A 22 -13.89 -8.15 -10.03
C ILE A 22 -13.19 -7.94 -8.69
N PHE A 23 -13.82 -7.19 -7.78
CA PHE A 23 -13.29 -6.97 -6.43
C PHE A 23 -13.16 -8.31 -5.68
N TRP A 24 -14.20 -9.14 -5.71
CA TRP A 24 -14.16 -10.46 -5.07
C TRP A 24 -13.15 -11.41 -5.71
N ASN A 25 -12.96 -11.35 -7.02
CA ASN A 25 -11.88 -12.12 -7.66
C ASN A 25 -10.51 -11.69 -7.09
N GLY A 26 -10.29 -10.37 -7.03
CA GLY A 26 -9.11 -9.79 -6.42
C GLY A 26 -8.89 -10.23 -4.97
N VAL A 27 -9.94 -10.37 -4.17
CA VAL A 27 -9.87 -10.79 -2.75
C VAL A 27 -9.77 -12.31 -2.56
N VAL A 28 -10.51 -13.10 -3.33
CA VAL A 28 -10.68 -14.53 -3.02
C VAL A 28 -9.57 -15.36 -3.67
N VAL A 29 -9.17 -15.05 -4.90
CA VAL A 29 -8.18 -15.85 -5.61
C VAL A 29 -6.82 -15.85 -4.90
N PRO A 30 -6.25 -14.70 -4.49
CA PRO A 30 -4.98 -14.68 -3.77
C PRO A 30 -5.07 -15.38 -2.41
N LEU A 31 -6.22 -15.28 -1.73
CA LEU A 31 -6.46 -16.03 -0.50
C LEU A 31 -6.40 -17.54 -0.74
N ILE A 32 -7.05 -18.05 -1.79
CA ILE A 32 -6.98 -19.48 -2.15
C ILE A 32 -5.53 -19.90 -2.42
N PHE A 33 -4.76 -19.10 -3.17
CA PHE A 33 -3.35 -19.39 -3.41
C PHE A 33 -2.53 -19.46 -2.12
N ILE A 34 -2.76 -18.53 -1.18
CA ILE A 34 -2.09 -18.54 0.13
C ILE A 34 -2.47 -19.79 0.91
N LEU A 35 -3.75 -20.18 0.93
CA LEU A 35 -4.19 -21.37 1.65
C LEU A 35 -3.62 -22.66 1.05
N LEU A 36 -3.55 -22.74 -0.28
CA LEU A 36 -2.92 -23.86 -0.98
C LEU A 36 -1.42 -23.94 -0.72
N SER A 37 -0.71 -22.80 -0.69
CA SER A 37 0.72 -22.80 -0.39
C SER A 37 0.99 -23.20 1.06
N LEU A 38 0.20 -22.73 2.03
CA LEU A 38 0.30 -23.16 3.43
C LEU A 38 0.07 -24.66 3.60
N TYR A 39 -0.85 -25.24 2.82
CA TYR A 39 -1.06 -26.68 2.81
C TYR A 39 0.11 -27.44 2.18
N HIS A 40 0.62 -26.95 1.04
CA HIS A 40 1.70 -27.61 0.30
C HIS A 40 3.03 -27.61 1.06
N PHE A 41 3.38 -26.50 1.71
CA PHE A 41 4.63 -26.33 2.46
C PHE A 41 4.47 -26.65 3.97
N LYS A 42 3.39 -27.31 4.36
CA LYS A 42 3.06 -27.58 5.78
C LYS A 42 4.21 -28.26 6.51
N ASP A 43 4.79 -29.31 5.93
CA ASP A 43 5.80 -30.11 6.60
C ASP A 43 7.11 -29.32 6.80
N ASP A 44 7.49 -28.51 5.81
CA ASP A 44 8.63 -27.60 5.91
C ASP A 44 8.41 -26.53 6.99
N ILE A 45 7.20 -25.96 7.04
CA ILE A 45 6.79 -24.95 8.03
C ILE A 45 6.83 -25.52 9.46
N LEU A 46 6.39 -26.76 9.65
CA LEU A 46 6.41 -27.41 10.96
C LEU A 46 7.83 -27.72 11.46
N ASN A 47 8.78 -27.90 10.55
CA ASN A 47 10.18 -28.14 10.88
C ASN A 47 10.95 -26.85 11.24
N LEU A 48 10.38 -25.67 10.94
CA LEU A 48 11.00 -24.40 11.27
C LEU A 48 10.82 -24.04 12.75
N SER A 49 11.85 -23.41 13.32
CA SER A 49 11.72 -22.75 14.62
C SER A 49 10.78 -21.54 14.54
N GLU A 50 10.24 -21.08 15.67
CA GLU A 50 9.39 -19.88 15.72
C GLU A 50 10.08 -18.66 15.11
N ASN A 51 11.40 -18.51 15.33
CA ASN A 51 12.21 -17.45 14.72
C ASN A 51 12.42 -17.65 13.21
N GLY A 52 12.55 -18.89 12.75
CA GLY A 52 12.62 -19.22 11.33
C GLY A 52 11.32 -18.86 10.60
N LEU A 53 10.17 -19.14 11.22
CA LEU A 53 8.87 -18.74 10.67
C LEU A 53 8.70 -17.22 10.59
N LEU A 54 9.14 -16.48 11.60
CA LEU A 54 9.15 -15.02 11.54
C LEU A 54 10.00 -14.52 10.38
N HIS A 55 11.20 -15.07 10.21
CA HIS A 55 12.09 -14.69 9.11
C HIS A 55 11.45 -14.92 7.74
N VAL A 56 10.79 -16.07 7.52
CA VAL A 56 10.05 -16.36 6.29
C VAL A 56 8.90 -15.37 6.05
N ILE A 57 8.14 -15.04 7.09
CA ILE A 57 7.06 -14.03 6.99
C ILE A 57 7.61 -12.68 6.51
N TYR A 58 8.78 -12.29 7.00
CA TYR A 58 9.42 -11.02 6.65
C TYR A 58 9.88 -10.98 5.20
N GLN A 59 10.37 -12.11 4.68
CA GLN A 59 10.80 -12.23 3.30
C GLN A 59 9.65 -12.12 2.30
N ILE A 60 8.48 -12.64 2.65
CA ILE A 60 7.31 -12.67 1.76
C ILE A 60 6.53 -11.36 1.80
N LEU A 61 6.60 -10.61 2.90
CA LEU A 61 5.78 -9.42 3.10
C LEU A 61 5.96 -8.32 2.03
N PRO A 62 7.17 -7.98 1.54
CA PRO A 62 7.31 -7.01 0.44
C PRO A 62 6.44 -7.34 -0.77
N LEU A 63 6.36 -8.63 -1.15
CA LEU A 63 5.53 -9.10 -2.26
C LEU A 63 4.04 -8.96 -1.93
N PHE A 64 3.66 -9.27 -0.70
CA PHE A 64 2.29 -9.15 -0.21
C PHE A 64 1.82 -7.69 -0.15
N THR A 65 2.65 -6.79 0.36
CA THR A 65 2.41 -5.33 0.36
C THR A 65 2.27 -4.81 -1.06
N PHE A 66 3.13 -5.24 -1.99
CA PHE A 66 3.04 -4.85 -3.39
C PHE A 66 1.73 -5.27 -4.04
N TYR A 67 1.27 -6.49 -3.79
CA TYR A 67 -0.02 -6.96 -4.29
C TYR A 67 -1.16 -6.05 -3.83
N PHE A 68 -1.18 -5.66 -2.55
CA PHE A 68 -2.17 -4.72 -2.03
C PHE A 68 -2.04 -3.32 -2.65
N CYS A 69 -0.82 -2.84 -2.87
CA CYS A 69 -0.59 -1.59 -3.60
C CYS A 69 -1.23 -1.65 -4.99
N VAL A 70 -0.94 -2.69 -5.78
CA VAL A 70 -1.52 -2.84 -7.14
C VAL A 70 -3.04 -2.87 -7.09
N PHE A 71 -3.61 -3.68 -6.20
CA PHE A 71 -5.06 -3.86 -6.11
C PHE A 71 -5.78 -2.56 -5.70
N TYR A 72 -5.39 -1.96 -4.58
CA TYR A 72 -6.08 -0.79 -4.03
C TYR A 72 -5.78 0.53 -4.76
N THR A 73 -4.60 0.66 -5.36
CA THR A 73 -4.30 1.75 -6.30
C THR A 73 -5.23 1.68 -7.50
N SER A 74 -5.48 0.48 -8.04
CA SER A 74 -6.41 0.30 -9.16
C SER A 74 -7.86 0.63 -8.78
N VAL A 75 -8.31 0.23 -7.59
CA VAL A 75 -9.65 0.57 -7.07
C VAL A 75 -9.81 2.09 -6.96
N LEU A 76 -8.89 2.76 -6.25
CA LEU A 76 -8.97 4.21 -6.04
C LEU A 76 -8.83 5.00 -7.34
N ALA A 77 -7.96 4.57 -8.25
CA ALA A 77 -7.79 5.22 -9.55
C ALA A 77 -9.07 5.19 -10.37
N ASN A 78 -9.72 4.02 -10.44
CA ASN A 78 -10.99 3.87 -11.15
C ASN A 78 -12.07 4.78 -10.54
N GLU A 79 -12.15 4.88 -9.21
CA GLU A 79 -13.10 5.78 -8.54
C GLU A 79 -12.83 7.25 -8.87
N VAL A 80 -11.57 7.69 -8.83
CA VAL A 80 -11.19 9.08 -9.11
C VAL A 80 -11.48 9.46 -10.58
N VAL A 81 -11.19 8.58 -11.54
CA VAL A 81 -11.45 8.83 -12.97
C VAL A 81 -12.94 8.72 -13.31
N ASN A 82 -13.67 7.80 -12.66
CA ASN A 82 -15.11 7.67 -12.82
C ASN A 82 -15.86 8.93 -12.37
N ASP A 83 -15.40 9.57 -11.30
CA ASP A 83 -15.97 10.85 -10.87
C ASP A 83 -15.82 11.87 -11.99
N LYS A 84 -14.59 12.10 -12.47
CA LYS A 84 -14.31 13.13 -13.49
C LYS A 84 -15.08 12.94 -14.79
N SER A 85 -15.26 11.68 -15.22
CA SER A 85 -15.93 11.34 -16.48
C SER A 85 -17.45 11.21 -16.38
N SER A 86 -18.04 11.26 -15.17
CA SER A 86 -19.48 11.09 -14.98
C SER A 86 -20.18 12.41 -14.63
N ARG A 87 -21.40 12.60 -15.14
CA ARG A 87 -22.31 13.70 -14.74
C ARG A 87 -22.62 13.71 -13.22
N ILE A 88 -22.36 12.60 -12.54
CA ILE A 88 -22.56 12.46 -11.09
C ILE A 88 -21.57 13.37 -10.33
N SER A 89 -20.37 13.64 -10.86
CA SER A 89 -19.44 14.56 -10.19
C SER A 89 -19.89 16.02 -10.25
N GLU A 90 -20.51 16.48 -11.33
CA GLU A 90 -21.06 17.85 -11.41
C GLU A 90 -22.14 18.06 -10.33
N ILE A 91 -23.00 17.05 -10.14
CA ILE A 91 -24.02 17.05 -9.09
C ILE A 91 -23.37 16.94 -7.71
N MET A 92 -22.39 16.06 -7.51
CA MET A 92 -21.72 15.88 -6.22
C MET A 92 -20.88 17.11 -5.81
N LEU A 93 -20.18 17.75 -6.74
CA LEU A 93 -19.42 18.99 -6.51
C LEU A 93 -20.34 20.17 -6.19
N SER A 94 -21.59 20.15 -6.66
CA SER A 94 -22.59 21.15 -6.27
C SER A 94 -23.12 20.97 -4.84
N ILE A 95 -22.94 19.78 -4.25
CA ILE A 95 -23.50 19.40 -2.94
C ILE A 95 -22.41 19.28 -1.86
N VAL A 96 -21.18 18.91 -2.24
CA VAL A 96 -20.06 18.60 -1.33
C VAL A 96 -18.75 19.21 -1.84
N ASP A 97 -17.98 19.83 -0.94
CA ASP A 97 -16.64 20.34 -1.27
C ASP A 97 -15.73 19.22 -1.81
N ALA A 98 -14.94 19.52 -2.86
CA ALA A 98 -13.97 18.59 -3.45
C ALA A 98 -13.00 17.97 -2.42
N LYS A 99 -12.62 18.74 -1.38
CA LYS A 99 -11.79 18.25 -0.27
C LYS A 99 -12.49 17.16 0.56
N THR A 100 -13.80 17.27 0.77
CA THR A 100 -14.57 16.29 1.54
C THR A 100 -14.77 15.02 0.72
N GLN A 101 -14.97 15.14 -0.59
CA GLN A 101 -15.09 14.02 -1.51
C GLN A 101 -13.81 13.18 -1.58
N ILE A 102 -12.65 13.81 -1.86
CA ILE A 102 -11.37 13.09 -1.97
C ILE A 102 -10.97 12.40 -0.66
N VAL A 103 -11.12 13.08 0.48
CA VAL A 103 -10.79 12.50 1.79
C VAL A 103 -11.74 11.35 2.12
N GLY A 104 -13.03 11.49 1.79
CA GLY A 104 -14.01 10.41 1.94
C GLY A 104 -13.66 9.17 1.13
N LYS A 105 -13.25 9.33 -0.13
CA LYS A 105 -12.83 8.23 -1.00
C LYS A 105 -11.55 7.56 -0.52
N PHE A 106 -10.54 8.37 -0.23
CA PHE A 106 -9.29 7.89 0.34
C PHE A 106 -9.51 7.08 1.62
N LEU A 107 -10.32 7.59 2.56
CA LEU A 107 -10.67 6.87 3.78
C LEU A 107 -11.56 5.64 3.50
N GLY A 108 -12.43 5.70 2.50
CA GLY A 108 -13.26 4.58 2.06
C GLY A 108 -12.41 3.40 1.60
N VAL A 109 -11.48 3.66 0.69
CA VAL A 109 -10.53 2.65 0.20
C VAL A 109 -9.63 2.15 1.33
N LEU A 110 -9.13 3.04 2.18
CA LEU A 110 -8.27 2.67 3.31
C LEU A 110 -9.01 1.78 4.33
N THR A 111 -10.26 2.08 4.67
CA THR A 111 -11.07 1.22 5.56
C THR A 111 -11.38 -0.13 4.92
N LEU A 112 -11.61 -0.16 3.61
CA LEU A 112 -11.85 -1.38 2.86
C LEU A 112 -10.59 -2.27 2.81
N LEU A 113 -9.42 -1.66 2.68
CA LEU A 113 -8.11 -2.31 2.83
C LEU A 113 -7.91 -2.90 4.21
N PHE A 114 -8.17 -2.12 5.27
CA PHE A 114 -8.04 -2.65 6.64
C PHE A 114 -8.99 -3.83 6.88
N ALA A 115 -10.22 -3.78 6.36
CA ALA A 115 -11.14 -4.90 6.44
C ALA A 115 -10.61 -6.14 5.71
N HIS A 116 -10.05 -5.98 4.50
CA HIS A 116 -9.46 -7.07 3.72
C HIS A 116 -8.27 -7.71 4.43
N ILE A 117 -7.32 -6.91 4.93
CA ILE A 117 -6.18 -7.42 5.72
C ILE A 117 -6.67 -8.17 6.97
N THR A 118 -7.67 -7.64 7.66
CA THR A 118 -8.25 -8.28 8.86
C THR A 118 -8.87 -9.64 8.54
N VAL A 119 -9.66 -9.71 7.46
CA VAL A 119 -10.28 -10.98 7.03
C VAL A 119 -9.22 -12.01 6.65
N TYR A 120 -8.20 -11.60 5.90
CA TYR A 120 -7.06 -12.47 5.56
C TYR A 120 -6.36 -12.98 6.81
N PHE A 121 -6.05 -12.08 7.75
CA PHE A 121 -5.39 -12.43 9.00
C PHE A 121 -6.18 -13.48 9.79
N VAL A 122 -7.50 -13.29 9.92
CA VAL A 122 -8.38 -14.23 10.65
C VAL A 122 -8.39 -15.61 9.98
N ILE A 123 -8.56 -15.66 8.65
CA ILE A 123 -8.63 -16.92 7.90
C ILE A 123 -7.29 -17.66 7.94
N ILE A 124 -6.18 -16.96 7.68
CA ILE A 124 -4.84 -17.55 7.71
C ILE A 124 -4.52 -18.06 9.13
N SER A 125 -4.87 -17.29 10.16
CA SER A 125 -4.67 -17.70 11.56
C SER A 125 -5.45 -18.96 11.90
N TYR A 126 -6.73 -19.03 11.49
CA TYR A 126 -7.56 -20.21 11.72
C TYR A 126 -6.99 -21.45 11.02
N VAL A 127 -6.61 -21.35 9.74
CA VAL A 127 -6.07 -22.47 8.98
C VAL A 127 -4.70 -22.90 9.51
N SER A 128 -3.82 -21.96 9.85
CA SER A 128 -2.51 -22.27 10.44
C SER A 128 -2.64 -23.09 11.74
N GLY A 129 -3.63 -22.75 12.59
CA GLY A 129 -3.96 -23.51 13.79
C GLY A 129 -4.39 -24.95 13.50
N ILE A 130 -5.18 -25.18 12.44
CA ILE A 130 -5.58 -26.53 11.99
C ILE A 130 -4.38 -27.31 11.46
N LEU A 131 -3.47 -26.64 10.75
CA LEU A 131 -2.27 -27.25 10.19
C LEU A 131 -1.17 -27.52 11.25
N GLY A 132 -1.36 -27.07 12.49
CA GLY A 132 -0.46 -27.37 13.62
C GLY A 132 0.64 -26.35 13.87
N PHE A 133 0.71 -25.26 13.09
CA PHE A 133 1.61 -24.14 13.34
C PHE A 133 0.79 -22.89 13.64
N ASN A 134 0.78 -22.44 14.89
CA ASN A 134 -0.06 -21.30 15.28
C ASN A 134 0.64 -19.96 14.97
N ILE A 135 0.23 -19.29 13.88
CA ILE A 135 0.86 -18.03 13.46
C ILE A 135 0.67 -16.90 14.49
N ILE A 136 -0.42 -16.92 15.26
CA ILE A 136 -0.65 -15.94 16.33
C ILE A 136 0.41 -16.10 17.41
N LYS A 137 0.75 -17.35 17.77
CA LYS A 137 1.80 -17.62 18.75
C LYS A 137 3.16 -17.08 18.26
N VAL A 138 3.47 -17.32 16.99
CA VAL A 138 4.69 -16.82 16.34
C VAL A 138 4.75 -15.28 16.36
N LEU A 139 3.63 -14.61 16.08
CA LEU A 139 3.55 -13.14 16.12
C LEU A 139 3.56 -12.55 17.53
N VAL A 140 3.04 -13.25 18.53
CA VAL A 140 2.99 -12.75 19.92
C VAL A 140 4.31 -12.97 20.66
N LEU A 141 4.93 -14.14 20.45
CA LEU A 141 6.20 -14.52 21.07
C LEU A 141 7.42 -14.07 20.27
N GLY A 142 7.21 -13.61 19.04
CA GLY A 142 8.25 -13.12 18.16
C GLY A 142 8.91 -11.83 18.63
N GLN A 143 9.90 -11.39 17.87
CA GLN A 143 10.58 -10.11 18.11
C GLN A 143 9.61 -8.93 17.93
N GLN A 144 9.01 -8.48 19.04
CA GLN A 144 7.95 -7.47 19.06
C GLN A 144 8.35 -6.16 18.37
N GLN A 145 9.59 -5.71 18.57
CA GLN A 145 10.12 -4.51 17.92
C GLN A 145 10.13 -4.63 16.40
N TYR A 146 10.39 -5.83 15.88
CA TYR A 146 10.45 -6.08 14.45
C TYR A 146 9.05 -6.17 13.84
N ILE A 147 8.10 -6.82 14.53
CA ILE A 147 6.71 -6.92 14.09
C ILE A 147 6.05 -5.53 14.02
N LEU A 148 6.37 -4.66 14.98
CA LEU A 148 5.88 -3.30 14.99
C LEU A 148 6.42 -2.49 13.81
N LEU A 149 7.73 -2.58 13.53
CA LEU A 149 8.34 -1.97 12.34
C LEU A 149 7.64 -2.44 11.07
N LEU A 150 7.44 -3.75 10.94
CA LEU A 150 6.80 -4.38 9.79
C LEU A 150 5.40 -3.81 9.50
N ILE A 151 4.56 -3.72 10.52
CA ILE A 151 3.19 -3.23 10.39
C ILE A 151 3.21 -1.75 9.98
N ILE A 152 4.08 -0.94 10.60
CA ILE A 152 4.23 0.47 10.27
C ILE A 152 4.64 0.62 8.81
N SER A 153 5.71 -0.08 8.40
CA SER A 153 6.23 -0.02 7.04
C SER A 153 5.18 -0.42 5.99
N MET A 154 4.43 -1.50 6.23
CA MET A 154 3.35 -1.94 5.34
C MET A 154 2.28 -0.85 5.20
N ILE A 155 1.79 -0.29 6.32
CA ILE A 155 0.79 0.78 6.31
C ILE A 155 1.32 2.01 5.58
N LEU A 156 2.59 2.36 5.82
CA LEU A 156 3.21 3.53 5.23
C LEU A 156 3.33 3.42 3.71
N THR A 157 3.77 2.25 3.21
CA THR A 157 3.81 1.96 1.77
C THR A 157 2.44 2.08 1.14
N LEU A 158 1.41 1.50 1.76
CA LEU A 158 0.05 1.50 1.23
C LEU A 158 -0.52 2.92 1.15
N ILE A 159 -0.37 3.71 2.21
CA ILE A 159 -0.79 5.13 2.23
C ILE A 159 -0.06 5.92 1.15
N SER A 160 1.24 5.70 0.98
CA SER A 160 2.07 6.37 -0.03
C SER A 160 1.57 6.09 -1.46
N CYS A 161 1.32 4.83 -1.80
CA CYS A 161 0.80 4.46 -3.11
C CYS A 161 -0.58 5.07 -3.38
N LEU A 162 -1.48 5.07 -2.38
CA LEU A 162 -2.80 5.68 -2.52
C LEU A 162 -2.72 7.19 -2.75
N ILE A 163 -1.80 7.90 -2.07
CA ILE A 163 -1.60 9.34 -2.30
C ILE A 163 -1.08 9.60 -3.72
N TRP A 164 -0.11 8.82 -4.21
CA TRP A 164 0.38 8.93 -5.60
C TRP A 164 -0.72 8.69 -6.62
N THR A 165 -1.56 7.68 -6.37
CA THR A 165 -2.73 7.36 -7.20
C THR A 165 -3.65 8.56 -7.37
N VAL A 166 -3.93 9.25 -6.26
CA VAL A 166 -4.79 10.42 -6.26
C VAL A 166 -4.14 11.59 -7.01
N GLU A 167 -2.83 11.82 -6.82
CA GLU A 167 -2.11 12.88 -7.53
C GLU A 167 -2.17 12.68 -9.04
N ILE A 168 -1.99 11.44 -9.51
CA ILE A 168 -1.93 11.14 -10.94
C ILE A 168 -3.33 10.99 -11.55
N GLY A 169 -4.22 10.25 -10.87
CA GLY A 169 -5.55 9.89 -11.36
C GLY A 169 -6.45 11.09 -11.67
N VAL A 170 -6.27 12.20 -10.95
CA VAL A 170 -7.01 13.46 -11.18
C VAL A 170 -6.80 14.03 -12.60
N PHE A 171 -5.66 13.75 -13.22
CA PHE A 171 -5.32 14.27 -14.55
C PHE A 171 -5.73 13.34 -15.69
N VAL A 172 -6.26 12.15 -15.37
CA VAL A 172 -6.72 11.20 -16.38
C VAL A 172 -8.14 11.55 -16.78
N ASN A 173 -8.37 11.66 -18.09
CA ASN A 173 -9.69 11.98 -18.65
C ASN A 173 -10.43 10.71 -19.09
N ASP A 174 -9.71 9.74 -19.64
CA ASP A 174 -10.28 8.53 -20.22
C ASP A 174 -10.11 7.32 -19.30
N LYS A 175 -11.21 6.60 -19.06
CA LYS A 175 -11.22 5.41 -18.19
C LYS A 175 -10.26 4.33 -18.65
N GLU A 176 -10.13 4.16 -19.97
CA GLU A 176 -9.25 3.15 -20.58
C GLU A 176 -7.76 3.40 -20.28
N GLN A 177 -7.38 4.66 -20.02
CA GLN A 177 -6.00 5.04 -19.72
C GLN A 177 -5.68 5.05 -18.21
N THR A 178 -6.67 4.78 -17.35
CA THR A 178 -6.52 4.83 -15.89
C THR A 178 -5.38 3.93 -15.41
N PHE A 179 -5.33 2.69 -15.91
CA PHE A 179 -4.29 1.73 -15.53
C PHE A 179 -2.90 2.20 -15.98
N LEU A 180 -2.76 2.67 -17.22
CA LEU A 180 -1.50 3.19 -17.74
C LEU A 180 -1.01 4.42 -16.97
N ALA A 181 -1.94 5.27 -16.52
CA ALA A 181 -1.60 6.47 -15.76
C ALA A 181 -1.04 6.16 -14.37
N ILE A 182 -1.53 5.12 -13.69
CA ILE A 182 -1.05 4.75 -12.36
C ILE A 182 0.21 3.87 -12.40
N MET A 183 0.58 3.31 -13.56
CA MET A 183 1.77 2.48 -13.72
C MET A 183 3.05 3.10 -13.15
N PRO A 184 3.40 4.38 -13.35
CA PRO A 184 4.63 4.95 -12.79
C PRO A 184 4.71 4.82 -11.27
N SER A 185 3.57 4.99 -10.57
CA SER A 185 3.51 4.82 -9.11
C SER A 185 3.77 3.38 -8.71
N LEU A 186 3.18 2.43 -9.44
CA LEU A 186 3.34 1.00 -9.20
C LEU A 186 4.73 0.49 -9.62
N PHE A 187 5.34 1.06 -10.65
CA PHE A 187 6.69 0.71 -11.08
C PHE A 187 7.73 1.10 -10.04
N LEU A 188 7.59 2.25 -9.38
CA LEU A 188 8.50 2.65 -8.31
C LEU A 188 8.41 1.71 -7.12
N THR A 189 7.19 1.42 -6.65
CA THR A 189 6.99 0.46 -5.56
C THR A 189 7.41 -0.96 -5.96
N GLY A 190 7.15 -1.36 -7.20
CA GLY A 190 7.55 -2.66 -7.74
C GLY A 190 9.07 -2.83 -7.85
N GLN A 191 9.80 -1.78 -8.22
CA GLN A 191 11.27 -1.81 -8.19
C GLN A 191 11.79 -1.95 -6.76
N ALA A 192 11.18 -1.25 -5.80
CA ALA A 192 11.55 -1.38 -4.39
C ALA A 192 11.30 -2.80 -3.86
N THR A 193 10.19 -3.43 -4.26
CA THR A 193 9.84 -4.79 -3.83
C THR A 193 10.73 -5.84 -4.47
N LEU A 194 11.09 -5.68 -5.74
CA LEU A 194 12.08 -6.52 -6.42
C LEU A 194 13.47 -6.39 -5.79
N LEU A 195 13.89 -5.16 -5.44
CA LEU A 195 15.15 -4.93 -4.73
C LEU A 195 15.13 -5.59 -3.35
N SER A 196 14.03 -5.44 -2.61
CA SER A 196 13.85 -6.07 -1.30
C SER A 196 13.91 -7.60 -1.40
N TRP A 197 13.31 -8.18 -2.44
CA TRP A 197 13.38 -9.61 -2.71
C TRP A 197 14.80 -10.05 -3.09
N TYR A 198 15.52 -9.26 -3.90
CA TYR A 198 16.93 -9.53 -4.22
C TYR A 198 17.81 -9.52 -2.97
N LEU A 199 17.59 -8.57 -2.06
CA LEU A 199 18.28 -8.46 -0.77
C LEU A 199 18.00 -9.65 0.14
N VAL A 200 16.78 -10.18 0.12
CA VAL A 200 16.42 -11.42 0.82
C VAL A 200 17.22 -12.62 0.28
N LEU A 201 17.33 -12.76 -1.05
CA LEU A 201 18.02 -13.89 -1.68
C LEU A 201 19.54 -13.85 -1.49
N ASN A 202 20.11 -12.65 -1.36
CA ASN A 202 21.55 -12.45 -1.21
C ASN A 202 21.93 -12.15 0.25
N SER A 203 21.20 -12.73 1.21
CA SER A 203 21.43 -12.57 2.65
C SER A 203 22.91 -12.81 2.97
N GLY A 204 23.62 -11.74 3.31
CA GLY A 204 25.08 -11.75 3.26
C GLY A 204 25.68 -10.76 4.23
N GLY A 205 25.64 -11.10 5.53
CA GLY A 205 26.47 -10.51 6.57
C GLY A 205 26.45 -8.99 6.70
N GLU A 206 27.46 -8.47 7.40
CA GLU A 206 27.65 -7.04 7.60
C GLU A 206 27.87 -6.30 6.28
N VAL A 207 27.21 -5.17 6.15
CA VAL A 207 27.25 -4.32 4.96
C VAL A 207 28.29 -3.22 5.17
N ASP A 208 29.16 -2.98 4.19
CA ASP A 208 30.13 -1.89 4.24
C ASP A 208 29.43 -0.53 4.39
N LEU A 209 30.11 0.45 4.99
CA LEU A 209 29.58 1.80 5.22
C LEU A 209 29.04 2.46 3.94
N ILE A 210 29.70 2.25 2.80
CA ILE A 210 29.30 2.83 1.51
C ILE A 210 27.93 2.29 1.08
N THR A 211 27.75 0.98 1.20
CA THR A 211 26.49 0.30 0.89
C THR A 211 25.39 0.67 1.88
N HIS A 212 25.72 0.93 3.14
CA HIS A 212 24.77 1.43 4.14
C HIS A 212 24.17 2.78 3.71
N ILE A 213 25.03 3.74 3.37
CA ILE A 213 24.62 5.08 2.89
C ILE A 213 23.82 4.99 1.58
N LEU A 214 24.22 4.08 0.68
CA LEU A 214 23.53 3.87 -0.61
C LEU A 214 22.09 3.42 -0.41
N PHE A 215 21.78 2.67 0.66
CA PHE A 215 20.43 2.21 0.97
C PHE A 215 19.64 3.23 1.82
N ASP A 216 20.28 3.96 2.74
CA ASP A 216 19.62 4.96 3.60
C ASP A 216 18.94 6.09 2.80
N ILE A 217 19.59 6.55 1.72
CA ILE A 217 19.08 7.68 0.93
C ILE A 217 17.77 7.30 0.18
N PRO A 218 17.72 6.22 -0.63
CA PRO A 218 16.47 5.73 -1.19
C PRO A 218 15.45 5.32 -0.13
N ALA A 219 15.93 4.86 1.04
CA ALA A 219 15.05 4.51 2.15
C ALA A 219 14.28 5.73 2.69
N CYS A 220 14.71 6.96 2.47
CA CYS A 220 13.93 8.13 2.88
C CYS A 220 12.71 8.41 1.99
N ALA A 221 12.62 7.79 0.79
CA ALA A 221 11.52 8.02 -0.14
C ALA A 221 10.25 7.26 0.29
N PRO A 222 9.07 7.91 0.35
CA PRO A 222 7.80 7.24 0.65
C PRO A 222 7.50 6.10 -0.33
N ALA A 223 6.80 5.08 0.14
CA ALA A 223 6.59 3.78 -0.52
C ALA A 223 7.83 2.92 -0.72
N ILE A 224 8.91 3.48 -1.28
CA ILE A 224 10.12 2.73 -1.63
C ILE A 224 10.86 2.29 -0.37
N GLY A 225 11.12 3.23 0.53
CA GLY A 225 11.97 2.97 1.66
C GLY A 225 11.35 2.08 2.71
N SER A 226 10.04 2.18 2.96
CA SER A 226 9.36 1.34 3.94
C SER A 226 9.40 -0.13 3.55
N VAL A 227 9.36 -0.43 2.24
CA VAL A 227 9.51 -1.81 1.76
C VAL A 227 10.94 -2.31 1.99
N ILE A 228 11.94 -1.50 1.63
CA ILE A 228 13.35 -1.90 1.69
C ILE A 228 13.85 -2.02 3.13
N ILE A 229 13.50 -1.09 4.02
CA ILE A 229 14.07 -1.00 5.37
C ILE A 229 13.78 -2.24 6.21
N THR A 230 12.60 -2.85 6.04
CA THR A 230 12.26 -4.09 6.74
C THR A 230 13.25 -5.20 6.38
N THR A 231 13.54 -5.39 5.08
CA THR A 231 14.47 -6.42 4.61
C THR A 231 15.92 -6.16 5.02
N LEU A 232 16.31 -4.88 5.13
CA LEU A 232 17.63 -4.48 5.60
C LEU A 232 17.82 -4.79 7.08
N VAL A 233 16.83 -4.51 7.93
CA VAL A 233 16.88 -4.82 9.36
C VAL A 233 16.90 -6.34 9.59
N SER A 234 16.22 -7.15 8.77
CA SER A 234 16.24 -8.61 8.95
C SER A 234 17.52 -9.29 8.48
N ASN A 235 18.15 -8.79 7.41
CA ASN A 235 19.19 -9.54 6.70
C ASN A 235 20.58 -8.90 6.74
N TYR A 236 20.69 -7.61 7.07
CA TYR A 236 21.90 -6.81 6.88
C TYR A 236 22.30 -5.98 8.12
N ASN A 237 21.86 -6.39 9.31
CA ASN A 237 22.22 -5.79 10.61
C ASN A 237 21.94 -4.27 10.75
N PHE A 238 21.01 -3.73 9.97
CA PHE A 238 20.54 -2.35 10.16
C PHE A 238 19.90 -2.20 11.55
N THR A 239 20.13 -1.05 12.19
CA THR A 239 19.60 -0.84 13.53
C THR A 239 18.11 -0.50 13.48
N TYR A 240 17.37 -0.94 14.50
CA TYR A 240 15.96 -0.54 14.66
C TYR A 240 15.79 0.98 14.74
N PHE A 241 16.76 1.68 15.33
CA PHE A 241 16.73 3.13 15.45
C PHE A 241 16.74 3.83 14.09
N GLU A 242 17.63 3.43 13.18
CA GLU A 242 17.70 3.96 11.81
C GLU A 242 16.41 3.69 11.05
N ALA A 243 15.83 2.50 11.23
CA ALA A 243 14.58 2.14 10.58
C ALA A 243 13.41 3.04 11.04
N TYR A 244 13.25 3.24 12.35
CA TYR A 244 12.22 4.14 12.88
C TYR A 244 12.45 5.58 12.46
N LEU A 245 13.70 6.06 12.45
CA LEU A 245 14.03 7.39 11.97
C LEU A 245 13.60 7.56 10.51
N THR A 246 13.91 6.58 9.67
CA THR A 246 13.54 6.59 8.24
C THR A 246 12.02 6.63 8.04
N GLU A 247 11.27 5.79 8.75
CA GLU A 247 9.80 5.79 8.73
C GLU A 247 9.21 7.14 9.19
N THR A 248 9.81 7.78 10.20
CA THR A 248 9.37 9.12 10.63
C THR A 248 9.63 10.21 9.60
N VAL A 249 10.77 10.15 8.90
CA VAL A 249 11.07 11.07 7.79
C VAL A 249 10.06 10.88 6.65
N GLN A 250 9.73 9.63 6.32
CA GLN A 250 8.73 9.32 5.31
C GLN A 250 7.32 9.81 5.71
N LEU A 251 6.94 9.74 6.99
CA LEU A 251 5.68 10.33 7.49
C LEU A 251 5.60 11.84 7.19
N VAL A 252 6.70 12.58 7.37
CA VAL A 252 6.77 14.01 7.05
C VAL A 252 6.58 14.23 5.55
N PHE A 253 7.26 13.44 4.71
CA PHE A 253 7.07 13.50 3.26
C PHE A 253 5.63 13.19 2.87
N LEU A 254 5.02 12.15 3.43
CA LEU A 254 3.64 11.79 3.16
C LEU A 254 2.65 12.90 3.49
N TRP A 255 2.87 13.59 4.61
CA TRP A 255 2.05 14.74 4.97
C TRP A 255 2.16 15.88 3.94
N LEU A 256 3.37 16.16 3.43
CA LEU A 256 3.58 17.13 2.35
C LEU A 256 2.90 16.70 1.05
N MET A 257 3.03 15.42 0.70
CA MET A 257 2.40 14.83 -0.48
C MET A 257 0.88 14.89 -0.41
N LEU A 258 0.28 14.55 0.73
CA LEU A 258 -1.18 14.61 0.92
C LEU A 258 -1.72 16.04 0.75
N LYS A 259 -1.02 17.04 1.29
CA LYS A 259 -1.38 18.46 1.08
C LYS A 259 -1.38 18.84 -0.40
N ARG A 260 -0.37 18.37 -1.14
CA ARG A 260 -0.25 18.61 -2.58
C ARG A 260 -1.34 17.88 -3.37
N ALA A 261 -1.63 16.62 -3.02
CA ALA A 261 -2.68 15.82 -3.63
C ALA A 261 -4.06 16.50 -3.52
N ILE A 262 -4.41 17.01 -2.33
CA ILE A 262 -5.67 17.74 -2.11
C ILE A 262 -5.73 19.00 -2.99
N LYS A 263 -4.62 19.74 -3.10
CA LYS A 263 -4.54 20.93 -3.96
C LYS A 263 -4.73 20.57 -5.43
N ASN A 264 -4.05 19.53 -5.90
CA ASN A 264 -4.14 19.06 -7.29
C ASN A 264 -5.55 18.56 -7.62
N TYR A 265 -6.20 17.82 -6.71
CA TYR A 265 -7.57 17.34 -6.88
C TYR A 265 -8.57 18.48 -7.06
N ARG A 266 -8.47 19.54 -6.25
CA ARG A 266 -9.35 20.72 -6.38
C ARG A 266 -9.25 21.38 -7.76
N VAL A 267 -8.06 21.41 -8.34
CA VAL A 267 -7.82 22.04 -9.64
C VAL A 267 -8.20 21.11 -10.80
N GLY A 268 -7.80 19.85 -10.73
CA GLY A 268 -7.98 18.91 -11.83
C GLY A 268 -9.37 18.30 -11.95
N SER A 269 -10.17 18.28 -10.88
CA SER A 269 -11.58 17.85 -10.93
C SER A 269 -12.48 18.79 -11.74
N ILE A 270 -12.14 20.08 -11.83
CA ILE A 270 -12.97 21.11 -12.48
C ILE A 270 -12.53 21.36 -13.93
N SER A 271 -11.29 21.00 -14.28
CA SER A 271 -10.68 21.41 -15.53
C SER A 271 -10.41 20.21 -16.44
N ASN A 272 -11.17 20.10 -17.54
CA ASN A 272 -10.93 19.13 -18.60
C ASN A 272 -9.63 19.34 -19.38
N ASN A 273 -8.99 20.53 -19.30
CA ASN A 273 -7.90 20.93 -20.20
C ASN A 273 -6.62 21.44 -19.51
N GLN A 274 -6.47 21.24 -18.19
CA GLN A 274 -5.26 21.67 -17.47
C GLN A 274 -4.28 20.53 -17.27
N ARG A 275 -3.06 20.76 -17.77
CA ARG A 275 -1.89 19.92 -17.54
C ARG A 275 -1.49 19.98 -16.06
N HIS A 276 -0.86 18.91 -15.57
CA HIS A 276 -0.30 18.86 -14.22
C HIS A 276 0.56 20.11 -13.92
N VAL A 277 0.45 20.66 -12.70
CA VAL A 277 1.03 21.97 -12.33
C VAL A 277 2.54 22.04 -12.60
N LEU A 278 3.26 20.92 -12.42
CA LEU A 278 4.69 20.83 -12.73
C LEU A 278 5.03 20.99 -14.22
N PHE A 279 4.19 20.47 -15.12
CA PHE A 279 4.44 20.51 -16.58
C PHE A 279 3.85 21.76 -17.25
N ARG A 280 3.13 22.60 -16.50
CA ARG A 280 2.53 23.83 -17.03
C ARG A 280 3.59 24.84 -17.50
N ASN A 281 4.81 24.79 -16.95
CA ASN A 281 5.89 25.74 -17.24
C ASN A 281 6.99 25.19 -18.14
N TRP A 282 7.01 23.88 -18.44
CA TRP A 282 8.10 23.23 -19.19
C TRP A 282 7.94 23.29 -20.72
N PHE A 283 6.75 23.64 -21.21
CA PHE A 283 6.44 23.73 -22.65
C PHE A 283 5.94 25.13 -23.04
N LYS A 284 6.49 26.17 -22.41
CA LYS A 284 6.31 27.56 -22.85
C LYS A 284 7.51 28.01 -23.65
#